data_AF-A0A535FCE8-F1
#
_entry.id   AF-A0A535FCE8-F1
#
_cell.length_a   1.000
_cell.length_b   1.000
_cell.length_c   1.000
_cell.angle_alpha   90.00
_cell.angle_beta   90.00
_cell.angle_gamma   90.00
#
_symmetry.space_group_name_H-M   'P 1'
#
loop_
_entity.id
_entity.type
_entity.pdbx_description
1 polymer ?
#
loop_
_entity_poly.entity_id
_entity_poly.type
_entity_poly.pdbx_seq_one_letter_code
_entity_poly.pdbx_strand_id
1 'polypeptide(L)'
;MQDRVVGKETRPMSILKEPPAGDGILTLAEAALLYRAFFPADEQIDLSNLRRRFLATNRLEPLDEERPVRGRELDWRRVSRAYRYQTQGE
;
A
#
# COMPACT_ATOMS: atom_id res chain seq x y z
N MET A 1 -9.56 10.82 45.51
CA MET A 1 -9.78 11.90 44.53
C MET A 1 -9.59 11.27 43.16
N GLN A 2 -10.67 11.13 42.39
CA GLN A 2 -10.76 10.34 41.16
C GLN A 2 -10.06 11.00 39.96
N ASP A 3 -9.51 10.12 39.12
CA ASP A 3 -9.37 10.12 37.65
C ASP A 3 -9.00 11.37 36.86
N ARG A 4 -8.03 11.17 35.96
CA ARG A 4 -8.14 11.67 34.58
C ARG A 4 -7.50 10.70 33.60
N VAL A 5 -8.30 9.75 33.12
CA VAL A 5 -8.06 9.05 31.86
C VAL A 5 -8.09 10.12 30.77
N VAL A 6 -6.92 10.41 30.17
CA VAL A 6 -6.83 11.25 28.97
C VAL A 6 -7.47 10.47 27.83
N GLY A 7 -8.76 10.73 27.59
CA GLY A 7 -9.52 10.09 26.53
C GLY A 7 -8.85 10.33 25.18
N LYS A 8 -8.53 9.25 24.47
CA LYS A 8 -8.25 9.29 23.03
C LYS A 8 -9.57 9.60 22.32
N GLU A 9 -9.97 10.87 22.30
CA GLU A 9 -11.15 11.30 21.56
C GLU A 9 -10.99 10.86 20.10
N THR A 10 -11.83 9.91 19.70
CA THR A 10 -11.86 9.40 18.34
C THR A 10 -12.46 10.50 17.49
N ARG A 11 -11.65 11.09 16.60
CA ARG A 11 -12.12 12.18 15.74
C ARG A 11 -13.30 11.69 14.88
N PRO A 12 -14.34 12.52 14.68
CA PRO A 12 -15.46 12.13 13.85
C PRO A 12 -15.01 11.82 12.42
N MET A 13 -15.55 10.76 11.83
CA MET A 13 -15.19 10.28 10.49
C MET A 13 -15.39 11.33 9.40
N SER A 14 -16.25 12.33 9.61
CA SER A 14 -16.49 13.45 8.70
C SER A 14 -15.26 14.35 8.46
N ILE A 15 -14.21 14.24 9.29
CA ILE A 15 -12.94 14.95 9.10
C ILE A 15 -12.04 14.24 8.08
N LEU A 16 -12.27 12.94 7.84
CA LEU A 16 -11.49 12.16 6.89
C LEU A 16 -11.97 12.50 5.47
N LYS A 17 -11.18 13.31 4.77
CA LYS A 17 -11.36 13.48 3.33
C LYS A 17 -10.96 12.17 2.65
N GLU A 18 -11.82 11.66 1.79
CA GLU A 18 -11.43 10.55 0.92
C GLU A 18 -10.20 11.00 0.10
N PRO A 19 -9.12 10.21 0.10
CA PRO A 19 -7.97 10.53 -0.73
C PRO A 19 -8.41 10.55 -2.19
N PRO A 20 -7.84 11.44 -3.02
CA PRO A 20 -8.14 11.46 -4.44
C PRO A 20 -7.90 10.07 -5.04
N ALA A 21 -8.82 9.65 -5.93
CA ALA A 21 -8.66 8.41 -6.66
C ALA A 21 -7.31 8.40 -7.38
N GLY A 22 -6.54 7.33 -7.16
CA GLY A 22 -5.28 7.12 -7.89
C GLY A 22 -5.56 6.77 -9.35
N ASP A 23 -4.52 6.86 -10.19
CA ASP A 23 -4.53 6.49 -11.60
C ASP A 23 -4.54 4.96 -11.85
N GLY A 24 -4.70 4.17 -10.78
CA GLY A 24 -4.73 2.71 -10.83
C GLY A 24 -3.37 2.06 -11.13
N ILE A 25 -2.27 2.81 -11.04
CA ILE A 25 -0.91 2.35 -11.36
C ILE A 25 -0.06 2.36 -10.08
N LEU A 26 0.69 1.27 -9.87
CA LEU A 26 1.51 1.08 -8.67
C LEU A 26 2.79 0.30 -8.95
N THR A 27 3.77 0.41 -8.06
CA THR A 27 4.98 -0.43 -8.04
C THR A 27 4.77 -1.66 -7.16
N LEU A 28 5.53 -2.74 -7.38
CA LEU A 28 5.44 -3.95 -6.55
C LEU A 28 5.75 -3.69 -5.07
N ALA A 29 6.57 -2.68 -4.78
CA ALA A 29 6.86 -2.27 -3.41
C ALA A 29 5.63 -1.62 -2.75
N GLU A 30 4.91 -0.76 -3.47
CA GLU A 30 3.65 -0.17 -2.99
C GLU A 30 2.57 -1.23 -2.79
N ALA A 31 2.39 -2.17 -3.74
CA ALA A 31 1.46 -3.29 -3.55
C ALA A 31 1.78 -4.10 -2.29
N ALA A 32 3.07 -4.35 -2.05
CA ALA A 32 3.50 -5.09 -0.87
C ALA A 32 3.22 -4.32 0.44
N LEU A 33 3.40 -3.00 0.45
CA LEU A 33 3.06 -2.13 1.59
C LEU A 33 1.56 -2.10 1.86
N LEU A 34 0.73 -1.96 0.81
CA LEU A 34 -0.73 -2.02 0.93
C LEU A 34 -1.19 -3.37 1.48
N TYR A 35 -0.64 -4.46 0.94
CA TYR A 35 -0.96 -5.80 1.41
C TYR A 35 -0.56 -6.01 2.87
N ARG A 36 0.58 -5.47 3.30
CA ARG A 36 1.00 -5.51 4.71
C ARG A 36 0.01 -4.83 5.65
N ALA A 37 -0.72 -3.81 5.20
CA ALA A 37 -1.69 -3.11 6.04
C ALA A 37 -2.88 -3.99 6.49
N PHE A 38 -3.08 -5.15 5.85
CA PHE A 38 -4.11 -6.12 6.22
C PHE A 38 -3.68 -7.12 7.31
N PHE A 39 -2.40 -7.09 7.73
CA PHE A 39 -1.87 -8.00 8.74
C PHE A 39 -1.51 -7.24 10.02
N PRO A 40 -1.52 -7.92 11.18
CA PRO A 40 -1.00 -7.38 12.43
C PRO A 40 0.44 -6.85 12.29
N ALA A 41 0.77 -5.80 13.04
CA ALA A 41 2.07 -5.13 12.91
C ALA A 41 3.27 -6.00 13.32
N ASP A 42 3.02 -7.00 14.16
CA ASP A 42 3.94 -8.02 14.65
C ASP A 42 4.09 -9.20 13.68
N GLU A 43 3.22 -9.31 12.68
CA GLU A 43 3.36 -10.35 11.66
C GLU A 43 4.51 -10.02 10.70
N GLN A 44 5.49 -10.92 10.64
CA GLN A 44 6.58 -10.81 9.68
C GLN A 44 6.11 -11.34 8.32
N ILE A 45 5.93 -10.42 7.38
CA ILE A 45 5.61 -10.77 5.99
C ILE A 45 6.89 -10.80 5.16
N ASP A 46 7.17 -11.95 4.53
CA ASP A 46 8.21 -12.04 3.51
C ASP A 46 7.77 -11.30 2.23
N LEU A 47 8.24 -10.06 2.11
CA LEU A 47 7.97 -9.19 0.97
C LEU A 47 8.47 -9.78 -0.35
N SER A 48 9.57 -10.56 -0.34
CA SER A 48 10.13 -11.15 -1.55
C SER A 48 9.22 -12.25 -2.08
N ASN A 49 8.71 -13.11 -1.20
CA ASN A 49 7.74 -14.13 -1.57
C ASN A 49 6.40 -13.50 -2.02
N LEU A 50 5.94 -12.45 -1.33
CA LEU A 50 4.73 -11.73 -1.73
C LEU A 50 4.84 -11.14 -3.14
N ARG A 51 5.97 -10.50 -3.47
CA ARG A 51 6.24 -10.00 -4.83
C ARG A 51 6.20 -11.10 -5.88
N ARG A 52 6.80 -12.27 -5.58
CA ARG A 52 6.74 -13.45 -6.46
C ARG A 52 5.29 -13.88 -6.71
N ARG A 53 4.46 -13.94 -5.66
CA ARG A 53 3.04 -14.30 -5.78
C ARG A 53 2.26 -13.29 -6.62
N PHE A 54 2.49 -12.00 -6.44
CA PHE A 54 1.84 -10.97 -7.26
C PHE A 54 2.11 -11.14 -8.75
N LEU A 55 3.38 -11.37 -9.12
CA LEU A 55 3.75 -11.64 -10.51
C LEU A 55 3.14 -12.95 -11.02
N ALA A 56 3.06 -13.98 -10.17
CA ALA A 56 2.44 -15.27 -10.53
C ALA A 56 0.94 -15.19 -10.79
N THR A 57 0.25 -14.14 -10.36
CA THR A 57 -1.19 -13.98 -10.64
C THR A 57 -1.50 -13.72 -12.11
N ASN A 58 -0.51 -13.27 -12.90
CA ASN A 58 -0.70 -12.77 -14.28
C ASN A 58 -1.79 -11.69 -14.43
N ARG A 59 -2.20 -11.04 -13.33
CA ARG A 59 -3.17 -9.93 -13.33
C ARG A 59 -2.50 -8.56 -13.30
N LEU A 60 -1.17 -8.52 -13.19
CA LEU A 60 -0.40 -7.28 -13.21
C LEU A 60 0.23 -7.11 -14.58
N GLU A 61 -0.25 -6.09 -15.30
CA GLU A 61 0.32 -5.68 -16.57
C GLU A 61 1.51 -4.74 -16.30
N PRO A 62 2.74 -5.09 -16.71
CA PRO A 62 3.87 -4.20 -16.60
C PRO A 62 3.71 -3.03 -17.58
N LEU A 63 4.02 -1.82 -17.13
CA LEU A 63 4.06 -0.62 -17.97
C LEU A 63 5.50 -0.28 -18.34
N ASP A 64 5.67 0.41 -19.47
CA ASP A 64 6.94 1.00 -19.93
C ASP A 64 7.25 2.33 -19.21
N GLU A 65 6.95 2.40 -17.91
CA GLU A 65 7.29 3.52 -17.05
C GLU A 65 7.84 3.05 -15.71
N GLU A 66 8.76 3.84 -15.15
CA GLU A 66 9.27 3.64 -13.81
C GLU A 66 8.76 4.76 -12.89
N ARG A 67 8.37 4.39 -11.68
CA ARG A 67 7.86 5.33 -10.68
C ARG A 67 8.73 5.29 -9.42
N PRO A 68 8.91 6.43 -8.75
CA PRO A 68 9.51 6.44 -7.42
C PRO A 68 8.66 5.58 -6.48
N VAL A 69 9.29 4.69 -5.74
CA VAL A 69 8.63 3.83 -4.75
C VAL A 69 8.18 4.71 -3.58
N ARG A 70 6.87 4.88 -3.43
CA ARG A 70 6.30 5.64 -2.29
C ARG A 70 6.25 4.74 -1.06
N GLY A 71 6.85 5.16 0.05
CA GLY A 71 6.86 4.39 1.29
C GLY A 71 7.85 4.91 2.33
N ARG A 72 7.85 4.30 3.52
CA ARG A 72 8.74 4.63 4.66
C ARG A 72 10.22 4.24 4.44
N GLU A 73 10.63 3.83 3.24
CA GLU A 73 12.05 3.57 2.96
C GLU A 73 12.81 4.89 2.78
N LEU A 74 14.03 4.95 3.32
CA LEU A 74 14.90 6.13 3.41
C LEU A 74 15.33 6.74 2.06
N ASP A 75 14.99 6.14 0.92
CA ASP A 75 15.56 6.52 -0.37
C ASP A 75 14.47 6.83 -1.40
N TRP A 76 14.07 8.11 -1.42
CA TRP A 76 13.19 8.73 -2.41
C TRP A 76 13.69 8.60 -3.85
N ARG A 77 14.94 8.13 -4.05
CA ARG A 77 15.56 7.88 -5.36
C ARG A 77 15.27 6.49 -5.92
N ARG A 78 14.68 5.59 -5.14
CA ARG A 78 14.41 4.23 -5.61
C ARG A 78 13.23 4.24 -6.58
N VAL A 79 13.53 4.11 -7.87
CA VAL A 79 12.53 3.89 -8.91
C VAL A 79 12.28 2.40 -9.12
N SER A 80 11.05 2.03 -9.47
CA SER A 80 10.66 0.67 -9.81
C SER A 80 9.65 0.68 -10.94
N ARG A 81 9.63 -0.41 -11.71
CA ARG A 81 8.65 -0.60 -12.78
C ARG A 81 7.23 -0.47 -12.24
N ALA A 82 6.41 0.26 -12.97
CA ALA A 82 5.00 0.41 -12.67
C ALA A 82 4.18 -0.72 -13.28
N TYR A 83 3.07 -1.05 -12.61
CA TYR A 83 2.15 -2.10 -12.99
C TYR A 83 0.71 -1.57 -12.88
N ARG A 84 -0.15 -2.04 -13.79
CA ARG A 84 -1.60 -1.86 -13.72
C ARG A 84 -2.27 -3.19 -13.39
N TYR A 85 -3.27 -3.17 -12.53
CA TYR A 85 -4.10 -4.35 -12.31
C TYR A 85 -5.10 -4.51 -13.45
N GLN A 86 -5.09 -5.67 -14.10
CA GLN A 86 -6.10 -6.06 -15.06
C GLN A 86 -7.33 -6.55 -14.29
N THR A 87 -8.35 -5.71 -14.21
CA THR A 87 -9.70 -6.18 -13.95
C THR A 87 -10.11 -7.05 -15.14
N GLN A 88 -10.04 -8.37 -15.00
CA GLN A 88 -10.84 -9.23 -15.88
C GLN A 88 -12.27 -8.70 -15.81
N GLY A 89 -12.82 -8.37 -16.98
CA GLY A 89 -14.05 -7.60 -17.11
C GLY A 89 -15.20 -8.13 -16.26
N GLU A 90 -16.08 -7.21 -15.87
CA GLU A 90 -17.51 -7.53 -15.77
C GLU A 90 -18.01 -8.21 -17.05
#